data_AF-A0A7J4URT9-F1
#
_entry.id   AF-A0A7J4URT9-F1
#
_cell.length_a   1.000
_cell.length_b   1.000
_cell.length_c   1.000
_cell.angle_alpha   90.00
_cell.angle_beta   90.00
_cell.angle_gamma   90.00
#
_symmetry.space_group_name_H-M   'P 1'
#
loop_
_entity.id
_entity.type
_entity.pdbx_description
1 polymer ?
#
loop_
_entity_poly.entity_id
_entity_poly.type
_entity_poly.pdbx_seq_one_letter_code
_entity_poly.pdbx_strand_id
1 'polypeptide(L)'
;MFKHSGISSTNPGDLEGKKIGLRTWQTTAGIWMRGIAQEQYGLDLTSVEWYTDDTEDVQLTIPDKFNVQRISEDRNIEEMLVSGDLDGAFYPARLSSVKHKKGAEHIFEDPFLEEQRYYEETNHFPLMHTVVIRDTLIEKYPWIATNIYKAFSEARDICLQKLEDPRWTALAWAQEHLDHQQKVLGTNPWPYGLVPSNQRTLDKLLDYAYDQGLTPKKYSPEDLFAKSTLDPEIEGKEYVSGK
;
A
#
# COMPACT_ATOMS: atom_id res chain seq x y z
N MET A 1 10.46 1.63 1.09
CA MET A 1 11.61 0.90 0.49
C MET A 1 12.89 1.33 1.19
N PHE A 2 13.73 0.36 1.53
CA PHE A 2 14.94 0.54 2.33
C PHE A 2 16.14 -0.11 1.65
N LYS A 3 17.33 0.35 2.00
CA LYS A 3 18.62 -0.18 1.55
C LYS A 3 19.57 -0.36 2.72
N HIS A 4 20.53 -1.28 2.59
CA HIS A 4 21.68 -1.32 3.47
C HIS A 4 22.51 -0.04 3.28
N SER A 5 23.09 0.51 4.35
CA SER A 5 23.81 1.80 4.30
C SER A 5 25.06 1.77 3.40
N GLY A 6 25.57 0.58 3.06
CA GLY A 6 26.66 0.41 2.09
C GLY A 6 26.23 0.56 0.62
N ILE A 7 24.93 0.64 0.32
CA ILE A 7 24.42 0.80 -1.05
C ILE A 7 24.30 2.30 -1.36
N SER A 8 25.00 2.76 -2.40
CA SER A 8 24.99 4.18 -2.79
C SER A 8 23.78 4.58 -3.63
N SER A 9 23.07 3.63 -4.24
CA SER A 9 21.91 3.94 -5.08
C SER A 9 20.78 4.63 -4.30
N THR A 10 20.09 5.53 -4.99
CA THR A 10 18.85 6.19 -4.53
C THR A 10 17.65 5.87 -5.42
N ASN A 11 17.82 4.96 -6.39
CA ASN A 11 16.81 4.56 -7.36
C ASN A 11 16.49 3.06 -7.19
N PRO A 12 15.22 2.67 -6.93
CA PRO A 12 14.81 1.27 -6.85
C PRO A 12 15.21 0.41 -8.05
N GLY A 13 15.33 0.98 -9.25
CA GLY A 13 15.77 0.27 -10.45
C GLY A 13 17.19 -0.30 -10.36
N ASP A 14 18.09 0.34 -9.60
CA ASP A 14 19.47 -0.15 -9.45
C ASP A 14 19.57 -1.36 -8.51
N LEU A 15 18.44 -1.87 -8.00
CA LEU A 15 18.35 -3.10 -7.23
C LEU A 15 18.24 -4.36 -8.09
N GLU A 16 18.36 -4.25 -9.42
CA GLU A 16 18.47 -5.40 -10.30
C GLU A 16 19.62 -6.34 -9.89
N GLY A 17 19.33 -7.64 -9.86
CA GLY A 17 20.30 -8.65 -9.43
C GLY A 17 20.66 -8.63 -7.93
N LYS A 18 19.94 -7.86 -7.11
CA LYS A 18 20.20 -7.74 -5.66
C LYS A 18 19.33 -8.67 -4.83
N LYS A 19 19.68 -8.78 -3.54
CA LYS A 19 18.93 -9.54 -2.54
C LYS A 19 18.01 -8.61 -1.75
N ILE A 20 16.70 -8.78 -1.92
CA ILE A 20 15.70 -7.87 -1.36
C ILE A 20 14.74 -8.60 -0.42
N GLY A 21 14.61 -8.05 0.79
CA GLY A 21 13.70 -8.54 1.81
C GLY A 21 12.27 -8.06 1.66
N LEU A 22 11.32 -8.92 2.03
CA LEU A 22 9.88 -8.69 2.06
C LEU A 22 9.32 -9.27 3.35
N ARG A 23 8.15 -8.79 3.78
CA ARG A 23 7.40 -9.48 4.83
C ARG A 23 6.83 -10.81 4.31
N THR A 24 5.98 -10.71 3.29
CA THR A 24 5.50 -11.83 2.46
C THR A 24 5.38 -11.38 1.02
N TRP A 25 5.21 -12.33 0.09
CA TRP A 25 4.93 -12.02 -1.31
C TRP A 25 3.56 -11.34 -1.47
N GLN A 26 2.52 -11.80 -0.76
CA GLN A 26 1.15 -11.30 -0.97
C GLN A 26 0.81 -9.97 -0.27
N THR A 27 1.65 -9.47 0.63
CA THR A 27 1.31 -8.25 1.39
C THR A 27 1.00 -7.08 0.46
N THR A 28 -0.11 -6.36 0.70
CA THR A 28 -0.57 -5.25 -0.16
C THR A 28 0.51 -4.19 -0.35
N ALA A 29 1.25 -3.84 0.69
CA ALA A 29 2.39 -2.93 0.59
C ALA A 29 3.49 -3.47 -0.33
N GLY A 30 3.80 -4.78 -0.25
CA GLY A 30 4.76 -5.45 -1.12
C GLY A 30 4.33 -5.41 -2.59
N ILE A 31 3.04 -5.64 -2.86
CA ILE A 31 2.48 -5.55 -4.22
C ILE A 31 2.67 -4.13 -4.78
N TRP A 32 2.29 -3.10 -4.02
CA TRP A 32 2.48 -1.70 -4.39
C TRP A 32 3.94 -1.35 -4.59
N MET A 33 4.81 -1.67 -3.62
CA MET A 33 6.23 -1.32 -3.71
C MET A 33 6.90 -1.98 -4.92
N ARG A 34 6.65 -3.27 -5.19
CA ARG A 34 7.20 -3.95 -6.37
C ARG A 34 6.63 -3.39 -7.67
N GLY A 35 5.32 -3.16 -7.74
CA GLY A 35 4.68 -2.59 -8.93
C GLY A 35 5.19 -1.18 -9.24
N ILE A 36 5.29 -0.32 -8.23
CA ILE A 36 5.85 1.03 -8.35
C ILE A 36 7.33 0.97 -8.74
N ALA A 37 8.14 0.11 -8.10
CA ALA A 37 9.55 -0.06 -8.44
C ALA A 37 9.75 -0.47 -9.91
N GLN A 38 8.91 -1.39 -10.40
CA GLN A 38 8.94 -1.83 -11.79
C GLN A 38 8.49 -0.73 -12.76
N GLU A 39 7.32 -0.13 -12.51
CA GLU A 39 6.70 0.80 -13.47
C GLU A 39 7.38 2.17 -13.49
N GLN A 40 7.75 2.70 -12.34
CA GLN A 40 8.26 4.07 -12.20
C GLN A 40 9.79 4.15 -12.26
N TYR A 41 10.47 3.05 -11.93
CA TYR A 41 11.92 3.02 -11.80
C TYR A 41 12.60 1.94 -12.64
N GLY A 42 11.83 1.13 -13.36
CA GLY A 42 12.35 0.14 -14.31
C GLY A 42 12.94 -1.11 -13.66
N LEU A 43 12.68 -1.38 -12.37
CA LEU A 43 13.19 -2.59 -11.71
C LEU A 43 12.64 -3.86 -12.38
N ASP A 44 13.51 -4.67 -12.97
CA ASP A 44 13.14 -6.04 -13.35
C ASP A 44 12.97 -6.93 -12.11
N LEU A 45 11.71 -7.15 -11.72
CA LEU A 45 11.34 -7.99 -10.58
C LEU A 45 11.82 -9.46 -10.72
N THR A 46 12.08 -9.95 -11.94
CA THR A 46 12.56 -11.32 -12.17
C THR A 46 14.08 -11.46 -11.96
N SER A 47 14.81 -10.35 -11.99
CA SER A 47 16.25 -10.32 -11.74
C SER A 47 16.61 -10.37 -10.24
N VAL A 48 15.65 -10.05 -9.36
CA VAL A 48 15.86 -9.89 -7.92
C VAL A 48 15.76 -11.24 -7.20
N GLU A 49 16.64 -11.46 -6.24
CA GLU A 49 16.49 -12.53 -5.25
C GLU A 49 15.62 -12.04 -4.08
N TRP A 50 14.40 -12.54 -3.97
CA TRP A 50 13.44 -12.11 -2.95
C TRP A 50 13.49 -13.03 -1.72
N TYR A 51 13.57 -12.43 -0.54
CA TYR A 51 13.59 -13.12 0.74
C TYR A 51 12.36 -12.72 1.57
N THR A 52 11.57 -13.67 2.06
CA THR A 52 10.38 -13.40 2.90
C THR A 52 10.58 -13.85 4.35
N ASP A 53 10.07 -13.06 5.31
CA ASP A 53 10.00 -13.41 6.75
C ASP A 53 8.89 -14.47 7.01
N ASP A 54 7.66 -14.08 6.69
CA ASP A 54 6.44 -14.74 7.15
C ASP A 54 5.95 -15.79 6.14
N THR A 55 5.09 -16.69 6.60
CA THR A 55 4.32 -17.57 5.70
C THR A 55 3.18 -16.77 5.06
N GLU A 56 2.85 -17.06 3.80
CA GLU A 56 1.67 -16.47 3.17
C GLU A 56 0.39 -16.85 3.94
N ASP A 57 -0.46 -15.87 4.26
CA ASP A 57 -1.76 -16.10 4.91
C ASP A 57 -2.73 -16.89 4.02
N VAL A 58 -2.56 -16.80 2.69
CA VAL A 58 -3.36 -17.55 1.71
C VAL A 58 -2.40 -18.38 0.87
N GLN A 59 -2.75 -19.65 0.67
CA GLN A 59 -1.95 -20.54 -0.16
C GLN A 59 -1.84 -19.98 -1.58
N LEU A 60 -0.60 -19.74 -2.00
CA LEU A 60 -0.27 -19.17 -3.30
C LEU A 60 0.87 -19.97 -3.92
N THR A 61 0.79 -20.17 -5.24
CA THR A 61 1.92 -20.62 -6.04
C THR A 61 2.54 -19.41 -6.71
N ILE A 62 3.72 -19.01 -6.23
CA ILE A 62 4.48 -17.92 -6.84
C ILE A 62 5.01 -18.42 -8.21
N PRO A 63 4.85 -17.65 -9.30
CA PRO A 63 5.39 -18.04 -10.60
C PRO A 63 6.91 -18.26 -10.59
N ASP A 64 7.37 -19.34 -11.25
CA ASP A 64 8.80 -19.72 -11.31
C ASP A 64 9.75 -18.64 -11.86
N LYS A 65 9.21 -17.64 -12.56
CA LYS A 65 9.98 -16.47 -13.04
C LYS A 65 10.45 -15.57 -11.90
N PHE A 66 9.89 -15.68 -10.70
CA PHE A 66 10.31 -14.92 -9.53
C PHE A 66 11.12 -15.81 -8.58
N ASN A 67 12.35 -15.43 -8.28
CA ASN A 67 13.18 -16.13 -7.31
C ASN A 67 12.80 -15.70 -5.88
N VAL A 68 11.81 -16.37 -5.28
CA VAL A 68 11.32 -16.07 -3.93
C VAL A 68 11.61 -17.23 -2.99
N GLN A 69 12.25 -16.93 -1.87
CA GLN A 69 12.57 -17.92 -0.84
C GLN A 69 12.30 -17.39 0.56
N ARG A 70 11.76 -18.26 1.42
CA ARG A 70 11.52 -17.94 2.83
C ARG A 70 12.83 -18.07 3.61
N ILE A 71 13.11 -17.12 4.49
CA ILE A 71 14.24 -17.23 5.41
C ILE A 71 13.95 -18.27 6.50
N SER A 72 15.01 -18.73 7.17
CA SER A 72 14.87 -19.60 8.33
C SER A 72 14.26 -18.84 9.51
N GLU A 73 13.52 -19.56 10.38
CA GLU A 73 12.76 -18.95 11.49
C GLU A 73 13.65 -18.30 12.58
N ASP A 74 14.94 -18.58 12.57
CA ASP A 74 15.95 -18.00 13.45
C ASP A 74 16.58 -16.71 12.90
N ARG A 75 16.15 -16.24 11.72
CA ARG A 75 16.60 -15.00 11.09
C ARG A 75 15.45 -14.04 10.89
N ASN A 76 15.77 -12.74 10.75
CA ASN A 76 14.80 -11.71 10.38
C ASN A 76 15.37 -10.81 9.27
N ILE A 77 14.49 -10.35 8.37
CA ILE A 77 14.85 -9.46 7.26
C ILE A 77 15.60 -8.20 7.70
N GLU A 78 15.22 -7.57 8.82
CA GLU A 78 15.87 -6.35 9.27
C GLU A 78 17.31 -6.60 9.72
N GLU A 79 17.57 -7.72 10.42
CA GLU A 79 18.92 -8.11 10.82
C GLU A 79 19.80 -8.43 9.61
N MET A 80 19.25 -9.16 8.64
CA MET A 80 19.94 -9.49 7.39
C MET A 80 20.23 -8.25 6.54
N LEU A 81 19.35 -7.24 6.57
CA LEU A 81 19.60 -5.96 5.91
C LEU A 81 20.77 -5.22 6.59
N VAL A 82 20.79 -5.17 7.92
CA VAL A 82 21.84 -4.48 8.69
C VAL A 82 23.20 -5.20 8.59
N SER A 83 23.21 -6.53 8.51
CA SER A 83 24.44 -7.31 8.33
C SER A 83 25.03 -7.21 6.92
N GLY A 84 24.23 -6.75 5.95
CA GLY A 84 24.59 -6.74 4.53
C GLY A 84 24.35 -8.08 3.81
N ASP A 85 23.65 -9.02 4.45
CA ASP A 85 23.18 -10.25 3.78
C ASP A 85 22.07 -9.95 2.76
N LEU A 86 21.32 -8.86 2.97
CA LEU A 86 20.39 -8.25 2.01
C LEU A 86 20.88 -6.86 1.62
N ASP A 87 20.71 -6.50 0.35
CA ASP A 87 21.03 -5.17 -0.17
C ASP A 87 19.91 -4.16 0.11
N GLY A 88 18.66 -4.64 0.21
CA GLY A 88 17.48 -3.80 0.43
C GLY A 88 16.28 -4.54 1.01
N ALA A 89 15.24 -3.79 1.34
CA ALA A 89 13.97 -4.34 1.83
C ALA A 89 12.78 -3.49 1.40
N PHE A 90 11.73 -4.14 0.91
CA PHE A 90 10.44 -3.53 0.62
C PHE A 90 9.47 -3.91 1.76
N TYR A 91 9.46 -3.10 2.82
CA TYR A 91 8.73 -3.40 4.05
C TYR A 91 7.61 -2.39 4.34
N PRO A 92 6.43 -2.83 4.84
CA PRO A 92 5.28 -1.96 5.11
C PRO A 92 5.50 -1.00 6.29
N ALA A 93 6.35 -1.38 7.24
CA ALA A 93 6.62 -0.61 8.44
C ALA A 93 8.01 0.03 8.37
N ARG A 94 8.17 1.14 9.08
CA ARG A 94 9.49 1.73 9.30
C ARG A 94 10.35 0.79 10.14
N LEU A 95 11.49 0.39 9.60
CA LEU A 95 12.46 -0.46 10.29
C LEU A 95 13.10 0.28 11.48
N SER A 96 13.40 -0.47 12.55
CA SER A 96 14.01 0.08 13.76
C SER A 96 15.41 0.66 13.49
N SER A 97 16.18 -0.03 12.68
CA SER A 97 17.48 0.31 12.11
C SER A 97 17.45 1.66 11.40
N VAL A 98 16.43 1.92 10.57
CA VAL A 98 16.24 3.21 9.88
C VAL A 98 15.86 4.30 10.87
N LYS A 99 14.99 4.00 11.85
CA LYS A 99 14.63 4.96 12.92
C LYS A 99 15.85 5.38 13.74
N HIS A 100 16.75 4.44 14.01
CA HIS A 100 17.95 4.66 14.84
C HIS A 100 19.23 4.93 14.03
N LYS A 101 19.13 5.03 12.70
CA LYS A 101 20.25 5.24 11.75
C LYS A 101 21.39 4.23 11.95
N LYS A 102 21.06 2.93 11.94
CA LYS A 102 22.01 1.82 12.15
C LYS A 102 21.95 0.85 10.97
N GLY A 103 22.88 0.95 10.04
CA GLY A 103 23.10 -0.05 8.98
C GLY A 103 22.03 -0.11 7.87
N ALA A 104 20.90 0.58 8.02
CA ALA A 104 19.85 0.65 7.01
C ALA A 104 19.29 2.07 6.89
N GLU A 105 18.89 2.41 5.67
CA GLU A 105 18.41 3.75 5.29
C GLU A 105 17.22 3.63 4.33
N HIS A 106 16.48 4.72 4.14
CA HIS A 106 15.55 4.80 3.01
C HIS A 106 16.33 4.78 1.69
N ILE A 107 15.74 4.18 0.65
CA ILE A 107 16.37 4.25 -0.69
C ILE A 107 16.32 5.67 -1.23
N PHE A 108 15.18 6.34 -1.10
CA PHE A 108 15.00 7.74 -1.49
C PHE A 108 15.60 8.66 -0.42
N GLU A 109 16.27 9.71 -0.86
CA GLU A 109 16.83 10.73 0.04
C GLU A 109 15.72 11.45 0.82
N ASP A 110 14.63 11.78 0.14
CA ASP A 110 13.43 12.37 0.73
C ASP A 110 12.18 11.54 0.32
N PRO A 111 11.79 10.55 1.13
CA PRO A 111 10.60 9.74 0.85
C PRO A 111 9.30 10.56 0.76
N PHE A 112 9.22 11.69 1.48
CA PHE A 112 8.02 12.52 1.48
C PHE A 112 7.82 13.22 0.14
N LEU A 113 8.89 13.80 -0.41
CA LEU A 113 8.84 14.41 -1.75
C LEU A 113 8.62 13.37 -2.84
N GLU A 114 9.19 12.17 -2.69
CA GLU A 114 9.02 11.10 -3.67
C GLU A 114 7.58 10.55 -3.69
N GLU A 115 6.95 10.39 -2.52
CA GLU A 115 5.53 10.03 -2.41
C GLU A 115 4.62 11.09 -3.03
N GLN A 116 4.92 12.38 -2.81
CA GLN A 116 4.20 13.49 -3.44
C GLN A 116 4.35 13.46 -4.96
N ARG A 117 5.58 13.32 -5.49
CA ARG A 117 5.85 13.23 -6.93
C ARG A 117 5.06 12.07 -7.56
N TYR A 118 5.10 10.90 -6.94
CA TYR A 118 4.36 9.73 -7.41
C TYR A 118 2.86 10.02 -7.52
N TYR A 119 2.26 10.63 -6.49
CA TYR A 119 0.84 10.98 -6.54
C TYR A 119 0.54 12.03 -7.62
N GLU A 120 1.34 13.09 -7.72
CA GLU A 120 1.12 14.16 -8.70
C GLU A 120 1.22 13.65 -10.14
N GLU A 121 2.10 12.68 -10.42
CA GLU A 121 2.24 12.09 -11.75
C GLU A 121 1.18 11.05 -12.09
N THR A 122 0.76 10.25 -11.11
CA THR A 122 -0.07 9.05 -11.38
C THR A 122 -1.51 9.18 -10.92
N ASN A 123 -1.79 10.09 -9.97
CA ASN A 123 -3.04 10.20 -9.23
C ASN A 123 -3.43 8.89 -8.50
N HIS A 124 -2.45 8.06 -8.14
CA HIS A 124 -2.65 6.87 -7.33
C HIS A 124 -2.28 7.13 -5.88
N PHE A 125 -3.26 7.05 -4.98
CA PHE A 125 -3.03 7.01 -3.55
C PHE A 125 -3.26 5.58 -3.04
N PRO A 126 -2.20 4.80 -2.72
CA PRO A 126 -2.29 3.36 -2.52
C PRO A 126 -3.39 2.90 -1.55
N LEU A 127 -4.26 2.02 -2.04
CA LEU A 127 -5.30 1.37 -1.24
C LEU A 127 -4.69 0.24 -0.39
N MET A 128 -4.89 0.29 0.92
CA MET A 128 -4.27 -0.64 1.87
C MET A 128 -5.24 -1.63 2.51
N HIS A 129 -6.49 -1.22 2.75
CA HIS A 129 -7.45 -2.01 3.52
C HIS A 129 -8.84 -2.00 2.86
N THR A 130 -9.54 -3.13 2.96
CA THR A 130 -10.92 -3.29 2.50
C THR A 130 -11.73 -4.03 3.55
N VAL A 131 -13.04 -3.77 3.59
CA VAL A 131 -13.98 -4.47 4.47
C VAL A 131 -14.59 -5.63 3.70
N VAL A 132 -14.40 -6.84 4.21
CA VAL A 132 -14.94 -8.07 3.61
C VAL A 132 -16.08 -8.61 4.46
N ILE A 133 -17.18 -8.98 3.81
CA ILE A 133 -18.35 -9.62 4.43
C ILE A 133 -18.50 -10.99 3.79
N ARG A 134 -18.72 -12.03 4.61
CA ARG A 134 -18.98 -13.38 4.07
C ARG A 134 -20.28 -13.40 3.28
N ASP A 135 -20.28 -14.01 2.11
CA ASP A 135 -21.45 -14.10 1.22
C ASP A 135 -22.70 -14.63 1.93
N THR A 136 -22.55 -15.68 2.74
CA THR A 136 -23.64 -16.25 3.56
C THR A 136 -24.35 -15.23 4.46
N LEU A 137 -23.68 -14.16 4.91
CA LEU A 137 -24.28 -13.08 5.68
C LEU A 137 -25.02 -12.09 4.79
N ILE A 138 -24.50 -11.82 3.59
CA ILE A 138 -25.17 -10.97 2.60
C ILE A 138 -26.46 -11.63 2.14
N GLU A 139 -26.43 -12.93 1.85
CA GLU A 139 -27.62 -13.71 1.47
C GLU A 139 -28.69 -13.69 2.58
N LYS A 140 -28.27 -13.84 3.84
CA LYS A 140 -29.18 -13.86 4.99
C LYS A 140 -29.68 -12.46 5.39
N TYR A 141 -28.84 -11.43 5.23
CA TYR A 141 -29.10 -10.06 5.64
C TYR A 141 -28.69 -9.09 4.52
N PRO A 142 -29.48 -8.96 3.43
CA PRO A 142 -29.07 -8.20 2.24
C PRO A 142 -28.70 -6.74 2.49
N TRP A 143 -29.24 -6.12 3.54
CA TRP A 143 -28.94 -4.74 3.93
C TRP A 143 -27.57 -4.55 4.61
N ILE A 144 -26.90 -5.64 5.03
CA ILE A 144 -25.70 -5.57 5.87
C ILE A 144 -24.56 -4.80 5.19
N ALA A 145 -24.33 -5.03 3.89
CA ALA A 145 -23.26 -4.38 3.15
C ALA A 145 -23.49 -2.86 3.07
N THR A 146 -24.71 -2.44 2.72
CA THR A 146 -25.09 -1.02 2.68
C THR A 146 -24.99 -0.36 4.05
N ASN A 147 -25.44 -1.02 5.12
CA ASN A 147 -25.39 -0.44 6.47
C ASN A 147 -23.95 -0.29 6.98
N ILE A 148 -23.11 -1.30 6.75
CA ILE A 148 -21.69 -1.24 7.09
C ILE A 148 -21.01 -0.12 6.28
N TYR A 149 -21.25 -0.07 4.98
CA TYR A 149 -20.70 0.98 4.12
C TYR A 149 -21.05 2.39 4.62
N LYS A 150 -22.33 2.64 4.93
CA LYS A 150 -22.80 3.93 5.47
C LYS A 150 -22.16 4.25 6.83
N ALA A 151 -22.13 3.29 7.75
CA ALA A 151 -21.56 3.48 9.08
C ALA A 151 -20.06 3.81 9.04
N PHE A 152 -19.29 3.10 8.20
CA PHE A 152 -17.86 3.39 8.05
C PHE A 152 -17.62 4.72 7.33
N SER A 153 -18.44 5.07 6.34
CA SER A 153 -18.35 6.37 5.65
C SER A 153 -18.60 7.52 6.63
N GLU A 154 -19.63 7.41 7.47
CA GLU A 154 -19.89 8.39 8.53
C GLU A 154 -18.74 8.46 9.55
N ALA A 155 -18.21 7.32 9.98
CA ALA A 155 -17.07 7.28 10.90
C ALA A 155 -15.81 7.94 10.31
N ARG A 156 -15.53 7.71 9.02
CA ARG A 156 -14.44 8.38 8.29
C ARG A 156 -14.67 9.89 8.27
N ASP A 157 -15.86 10.35 7.89
CA ASP A 157 -16.15 11.78 7.76
C ASP A 157 -16.01 12.50 9.11
N ILE A 158 -16.49 11.88 10.20
CA ILE A 158 -16.27 12.37 11.58
C ILE A 158 -14.77 12.46 11.90
N CYS A 159 -13.98 11.48 11.49
CA CYS A 159 -12.54 11.46 11.71
C CYS A 159 -11.85 12.62 10.95
N LEU A 160 -12.13 12.76 9.65
CA LEU A 160 -11.55 13.81 8.81
C LEU A 160 -11.93 15.20 9.32
N GLN A 161 -13.19 15.41 9.70
CA GLN A 161 -13.65 16.67 10.28
C GLN A 161 -12.92 17.01 11.59
N LYS A 162 -12.67 16.02 12.45
CA LYS A 162 -11.91 16.26 13.70
C LYS A 162 -10.46 16.62 13.44
N LEU A 163 -9.85 16.07 12.39
CA LEU A 163 -8.47 16.37 12.03
C LEU A 163 -8.29 17.81 11.54
N GLU A 164 -9.34 18.47 11.06
CA GLU A 164 -9.32 19.91 10.73
C GLU A 164 -9.07 20.81 11.95
N ASP A 165 -9.26 20.30 13.17
CA ASP A 165 -8.91 20.99 14.40
C ASP A 165 -7.60 20.43 14.98
N PRO A 166 -6.49 21.19 14.92
CA PRO A 166 -5.17 20.71 15.32
C PRO A 166 -5.09 20.40 16.83
N ARG A 167 -6.09 20.78 17.63
CA ARG A 167 -6.17 20.47 19.07
C ARG A 167 -6.47 18.99 19.36
N TRP A 168 -6.87 18.21 18.35
CA TRP A 168 -7.07 16.75 18.50
C TRP A 168 -5.78 15.94 18.45
N THR A 169 -4.64 16.58 18.16
CA THR A 169 -3.33 15.94 18.07
C THR A 169 -2.29 16.69 18.89
N ALA A 170 -1.26 15.97 19.35
CA ALA A 170 -0.12 16.55 20.07
C ALA A 170 1.02 16.98 19.12
N LEU A 171 0.83 16.87 17.80
CA LEU A 171 1.83 17.27 16.81
C LEU A 171 1.83 18.80 16.65
N ALA A 172 2.99 19.41 16.87
CA ALA A 172 3.14 20.87 16.89
C ALA A 172 2.80 21.56 15.55
N TRP A 173 3.01 20.86 14.42
CA TRP A 173 2.81 21.37 13.06
C TRP A 173 1.70 20.62 12.32
N ALA A 174 0.72 20.10 13.07
CA ALA A 174 -0.36 19.31 12.49
C ALA A 174 -1.15 20.07 11.42
N GLN A 175 -1.39 21.37 11.66
CA GLN A 175 -2.16 22.21 10.73
C GLN A 175 -1.39 22.41 9.42
N GLU A 176 -0.10 22.71 9.49
CA GLU A 176 0.74 22.90 8.31
C GLU A 176 0.85 21.62 7.47
N HIS A 177 0.95 20.46 8.13
CA HIS A 177 0.91 19.17 7.44
C HIS A 177 -0.45 18.88 6.81
N LEU A 178 -1.55 19.23 7.48
CA LEU A 178 -2.89 19.08 6.91
C LEU A 178 -3.09 19.99 5.69
N ASP A 179 -2.71 21.27 5.78
CA ASP A 179 -2.83 22.24 4.70
C ASP A 179 -2.00 21.78 3.48
N HIS A 180 -0.80 21.26 3.70
CA HIS A 180 0.02 20.68 2.64
C HIS A 180 -0.62 19.43 2.03
N GLN A 181 -1.11 18.51 2.87
CA GLN A 181 -1.82 17.31 2.42
C GLN A 181 -3.01 17.68 1.54
N GLN A 182 -3.83 18.65 1.97
CA GLN A 182 -5.00 19.10 1.21
C GLN A 182 -4.63 19.74 -0.12
N LYS A 183 -3.51 20.46 -0.18
CA LYS A 183 -2.98 21.03 -1.42
C LYS A 183 -2.60 19.96 -2.44
N VAL A 184 -2.04 18.84 -1.99
CA VAL A 184 -1.55 17.75 -2.87
C VAL A 184 -2.65 16.74 -3.16
N LEU A 185 -3.30 16.21 -2.13
CA LEU A 185 -4.23 15.07 -2.20
C LEU A 185 -5.72 15.50 -2.18
N GLY A 186 -6.01 16.78 -2.01
CA GLY A 186 -7.37 17.28 -1.81
C GLY A 186 -7.89 17.03 -0.38
N THR A 187 -9.16 17.36 -0.16
CA THR A 187 -9.80 17.30 1.17
C THR A 187 -10.14 15.88 1.62
N ASN A 188 -10.12 14.91 0.71
CA ASN A 188 -10.47 13.53 0.99
C ASN A 188 -9.56 12.54 0.24
N PRO A 189 -8.34 12.26 0.74
CA PRO A 189 -7.46 11.25 0.14
C PRO A 189 -7.97 9.81 0.28
N TRP A 190 -8.96 9.56 1.15
CA TRP A 190 -9.51 8.23 1.42
C TRP A 190 -11.01 8.13 1.08
N PRO A 191 -11.41 8.35 -0.18
CA PRO A 191 -12.79 8.13 -0.56
C PRO A 191 -13.16 6.66 -0.40
N TYR A 192 -14.45 6.37 -0.17
CA TYR A 192 -14.96 5.01 0.00
C TYR A 192 -15.90 4.68 -1.17
N GLY A 193 -15.92 3.42 -1.59
CA GLY A 193 -16.70 2.97 -2.75
C GLY A 193 -15.93 3.09 -4.07
N LEU A 194 -16.56 2.70 -5.18
CA LEU A 194 -15.98 2.73 -6.53
C LEU A 194 -16.13 4.11 -7.20
N VAL A 195 -15.86 5.17 -6.45
CA VAL A 195 -15.71 6.50 -7.07
C VAL A 195 -14.53 6.49 -8.06
N PRO A 196 -14.50 7.38 -9.07
CA PRO A 196 -13.50 7.32 -10.14
C PRO A 196 -12.03 7.28 -9.69
N SER A 197 -11.67 7.98 -8.60
CA SER A 197 -10.32 7.98 -8.02
C SER A 197 -9.93 6.62 -7.41
N ASN A 198 -10.84 6.00 -6.67
CA ASN A 198 -10.66 4.66 -6.12
C ASN A 198 -10.64 3.59 -7.20
N GLN A 199 -11.55 3.68 -8.18
CA GLN A 199 -11.61 2.71 -9.27
C GLN A 199 -10.28 2.69 -10.04
N ARG A 200 -9.76 3.86 -10.42
CA ARG A 200 -8.45 3.98 -11.08
C ARG A 200 -7.32 3.34 -10.28
N THR A 201 -7.28 3.59 -8.97
CA THR A 201 -6.23 3.04 -8.09
C THR A 201 -6.40 1.54 -7.87
N LEU A 202 -7.63 1.05 -7.79
CA LEU A 202 -7.92 -0.37 -7.66
C LEU A 202 -7.59 -1.12 -8.95
N ASP A 203 -7.90 -0.56 -10.12
CA ASP A 203 -7.48 -1.13 -11.42
C ASP A 203 -5.97 -1.34 -11.45
N LYS A 204 -5.20 -0.33 -11.02
CA LYS A 204 -3.73 -0.43 -10.93
C LYS A 204 -3.27 -1.50 -9.95
N LEU A 205 -3.90 -1.61 -8.78
CA LEU A 205 -3.59 -2.69 -7.83
C LEU A 205 -3.87 -4.07 -8.43
N LEU A 206 -4.96 -4.22 -9.18
CA LEU A 206 -5.33 -5.48 -9.85
C LEU A 206 -4.37 -5.82 -10.98
N ASP A 207 -3.85 -4.83 -11.70
CA ASP A 207 -2.75 -4.99 -12.68
C ASP A 207 -1.52 -5.58 -11.99
N TYR A 208 -1.04 -4.91 -10.94
CA TYR A 208 0.12 -5.37 -10.18
C TYR A 208 -0.10 -6.75 -9.57
N ALA A 209 -1.29 -7.03 -9.05
CA ALA A 209 -1.60 -8.32 -8.48
C ALA A 209 -1.55 -9.45 -9.53
N TYR A 210 -2.05 -9.18 -10.74
CA TYR A 210 -1.99 -10.14 -11.83
C TYR A 210 -0.57 -10.35 -12.36
N ASP A 211 0.18 -9.27 -12.63
CA ASP A 211 1.52 -9.33 -13.22
C ASP A 211 2.54 -10.04 -12.31
N GLN A 212 2.36 -9.86 -11.00
CA GLN A 212 3.15 -10.51 -9.94
C GLN A 212 2.63 -11.90 -9.55
N GLY A 213 1.58 -12.40 -10.21
CA GLY A 213 1.08 -13.77 -10.08
C GLY A 213 0.26 -14.04 -8.82
N LEU A 214 -0.32 -13.01 -8.17
CA LEU A 214 -1.20 -13.19 -7.01
C LEU A 214 -2.61 -13.64 -7.40
N THR A 215 -3.05 -13.26 -8.60
CA THR A 215 -4.37 -13.63 -9.12
C THR A 215 -4.26 -14.47 -10.39
N PRO A 216 -5.14 -15.47 -10.59
CA PRO A 216 -5.10 -16.32 -11.79
C PRO A 216 -5.61 -15.60 -13.06
N LYS A 217 -6.28 -14.46 -12.87
CA LYS A 217 -6.81 -13.60 -13.93
C LYS A 217 -6.88 -12.17 -13.43
N LYS A 218 -6.95 -11.25 -14.38
CA LYS A 218 -7.27 -9.85 -14.11
C LYS A 218 -8.76 -9.72 -13.79
N TYR A 219 -9.10 -9.37 -12.55
CA TYR A 219 -10.47 -9.07 -12.12
C TYR A 219 -10.84 -7.63 -12.51
N SER A 220 -12.13 -7.34 -12.67
CA SER A 220 -12.60 -5.96 -12.65
C SER A 220 -12.97 -5.57 -11.21
N PRO A 221 -12.83 -4.28 -10.84
CA PRO A 221 -13.31 -3.78 -9.55
C PRO A 221 -14.73 -4.20 -9.21
N GLU A 222 -15.67 -4.13 -10.16
CA GLU A 222 -17.09 -4.40 -9.94
C GLU A 222 -17.37 -5.87 -9.58
N ASP A 223 -16.51 -6.79 -10.02
CA ASP A 223 -16.62 -8.22 -9.68
C ASP A 223 -16.33 -8.48 -8.19
N LEU A 224 -15.65 -7.55 -7.51
CA LEU A 224 -15.11 -7.74 -6.16
C LEU A 224 -15.99 -7.16 -5.05
N PHE A 225 -16.98 -6.34 -5.39
CA PHE A 225 -17.85 -5.67 -4.40
C PHE A 225 -19.30 -6.14 -4.50
N ALA A 226 -20.01 -6.07 -3.37
CA ALA A 226 -21.43 -6.38 -3.32
C ALA A 226 -22.20 -5.38 -4.20
N LYS A 227 -23.11 -5.88 -5.05
CA LYS A 227 -23.91 -5.02 -5.96
C LYS A 227 -24.64 -3.88 -5.24
N SER A 228 -25.10 -4.12 -4.02
CA SER A 228 -25.80 -3.12 -3.19
C SER A 228 -24.92 -1.96 -2.74
N THR A 229 -23.59 -2.06 -2.83
CA THR A 229 -22.65 -0.96 -2.54
C THR A 229 -22.19 -0.21 -3.79
N LEU A 230 -22.66 -0.62 -4.97
CA LEU A 230 -22.39 0.02 -6.27
C LEU A 230 -23.56 0.89 -6.75
N ASP A 231 -24.62 0.98 -5.95
CA ASP A 231 -25.79 1.80 -6.27
C ASP A 231 -25.43 3.29 -6.17
N PRO A 232 -25.65 4.11 -7.22
CA PRO A 232 -25.37 5.55 -7.20
C PRO A 232 -26.11 6.33 -6.11
N GLU A 233 -27.23 5.81 -5.58
CA GLU A 233 -27.94 6.42 -4.45
C GLU A 233 -27.28 6.10 -3.09
N ILE A 234 -26.40 5.11 -3.07
CA ILE A 234 -25.60 4.66 -1.92
C ILE A 234 -24.14 5.11 -2.07
N GLU A 235 -23.68 5.45 -3.28
CA GLU A 235 -22.34 5.95 -3.56
C GLU A 235 -21.97 7.02 -2.54
N GLY A 236 -20.90 6.74 -1.81
CA GLY A 236 -20.33 7.63 -0.83
C GLY A 236 -20.06 8.95 -1.52
N LYS A 237 -20.68 10.00 -0.99
CA LYS A 237 -20.34 11.35 -1.41
C LYS A 237 -18.86 11.56 -1.12
N GLU A 238 -18.15 12.19 -2.04
CA GLU A 238 -16.84 12.73 -1.70
C GLU A 238 -17.01 13.61 -0.47
N TYR A 239 -16.17 13.40 0.54
CA TYR A 239 -16.15 14.27 1.70
C TYR A 239 -15.76 15.69 1.24
N VAL A 240 -16.62 16.65 1.54
CA VAL A 240 -16.38 18.08 1.29
C VAL A 240 -16.09 18.71 2.64
N SER A 241 -14.89 19.26 2.82
CA SER A 241 -14.54 19.96 4.06
C SER A 241 -15.40 21.21 4.26
N GLY A 242 -15.70 21.54 5.51
CA GLY A 242 -16.19 22.88 5.87
C GLY A 242 -17.59 23.27 5.38
N LYS A 243 -18.61 22.42 5.56
CA LYS A 243 -19.97 22.94 5.86
C LYS A 243 -20.23 22.95 7.36
#